data_AF-A0A924ICT9-F1
#
_entry.id   AF-A0A924ICT9-F1
#
_cell.length_a   1.000
_cell.length_b   1.000
_cell.length_c   1.000
_cell.angle_alpha   90.00
_cell.angle_beta   90.00
_cell.angle_gamma   90.00
#
_symmetry.space_group_name_H-M   'P 1'
#
loop_
_entity.id
_entity.type
_entity.pdbx_description
1 polymer ?
#
loop_
_entity_poly.entity_id
_entity_poly.type
_entity_poly.pdbx_seq_one_letter_code
_entity_poly.pdbx_strand_id
1 'polypeptide(L)'
;LQTWCIGKPSASYVSKMEDVLDVYERPYDPDYPVICFDETRKELHGSPRPAIPSSSGQAARQDYEYKKNGSASLLLLLNPSKEHAG
;
A
#
# COMPACT_ATOMS: atom_id res chain seq x y z
N LEU A 1 19.63 6.73 13.41
CA LEU A 1 18.20 6.57 13.05
C LEU A 1 17.81 5.13 13.38
N GLN A 2 16.90 4.94 14.32
CA GLN A 2 16.41 3.62 14.71
C GLN A 2 15.12 3.38 13.94
N THR A 3 15.13 2.41 13.02
CA THR A 3 13.97 2.03 12.22
C THR A 3 13.18 0.97 12.98
N TRP A 4 11.88 1.22 13.18
CA TRP A 4 11.01 0.41 14.04
C TRP A 4 10.70 -1.00 13.52
N CYS A 5 10.95 -1.27 12.24
CA CYS A 5 10.25 -2.37 11.56
C CYS A 5 11.16 -3.50 11.06
N ILE A 6 12.48 -3.33 11.04
CA ILE A 6 13.38 -4.36 10.49
C ILE A 6 14.50 -4.60 11.49
N GLY A 7 14.46 -5.76 12.15
CA GLY A 7 15.56 -6.25 12.98
C GLY A 7 16.82 -6.49 12.14
N LYS A 8 17.95 -6.78 12.79
CA LYS A 8 19.19 -7.09 12.06
C LYS A 8 18.97 -8.35 11.19
N PRO A 9 19.10 -8.27 9.86
CA PRO A 9 18.87 -9.42 9.00
C PRO A 9 19.92 -10.49 9.24
N SER A 10 19.49 -11.75 9.29
CA SER A 10 20.40 -12.89 9.33
C SER A 10 20.91 -13.23 7.93
N ALA A 11 22.01 -13.97 7.83
CA ALA A 11 22.52 -14.43 6.53
C ALA A 11 21.47 -15.27 5.75
N SER A 12 20.68 -16.07 6.47
CA SER A 12 19.58 -16.85 5.88
C SER A 12 18.48 -15.94 5.31
N TYR A 13 18.11 -14.88 6.04
CA TYR A 13 17.15 -13.90 5.54
C TYR A 13 17.64 -13.24 4.26
N VAL A 14 18.91 -12.78 4.23
CA VAL A 14 19.49 -12.16 3.03
C VAL A 14 19.49 -13.14 1.87
N SER A 15 19.96 -14.37 2.05
CA SER A 15 19.94 -15.40 1.00
C SER A 15 18.54 -15.63 0.43
N LYS A 16 17.48 -15.58 1.26
CA LYS A 16 16.10 -15.69 0.79
C LYS A 16 15.57 -14.45 0.08
N MET A 17 16.09 -13.27 0.40
CA MET A 17 15.75 -12.05 -0.34
C MET A 17 16.40 -12.02 -1.72
N GLU A 18 17.60 -12.60 -1.88
CA GLU A 18 18.22 -12.76 -3.21
C GLU A 18 17.35 -13.67 -4.11
N ASP A 19 16.81 -14.79 -3.59
CA ASP A 19 15.87 -15.65 -4.34
C ASP A 19 14.65 -14.85 -4.89
N VAL A 20 14.23 -13.79 -4.18
CA VAL A 20 13.13 -12.90 -4.61
C VAL A 20 13.61 -11.94 -5.69
N LEU A 21 14.78 -11.33 -5.53
CA LEU A 21 15.37 -10.42 -6.52
C LEU A 21 15.61 -11.14 -7.86
N ASP A 22 16.06 -12.39 -7.82
CA ASP A 22 16.21 -13.26 -8.99
C ASP A 22 14.89 -13.44 -9.78
N VAL A 23 13.72 -13.27 -9.15
CA VAL A 23 12.42 -13.28 -9.85
C VAL A 23 12.19 -11.97 -10.60
N TYR A 24 12.51 -10.84 -9.98
CA TYR A 24 12.33 -9.51 -10.55
C TYR A 24 13.31 -9.21 -11.69
N GLU A 25 14.49 -9.84 -11.71
CA GLU A 25 15.50 -9.68 -12.76
C GLU A 25 15.22 -10.53 -14.02
N ARG A 26 14.22 -11.42 -13.99
CA ARG A 26 13.93 -12.29 -15.14
C ARG A 26 13.54 -11.46 -16.36
N PRO A 27 13.99 -11.86 -17.57
CA PRO A 27 13.48 -11.28 -18.81
C PRO A 27 11.95 -11.37 -18.85
N TYR A 28 11.32 -10.31 -19.37
CA TYR A 28 9.88 -10.31 -19.51
C TYR A 28 9.43 -11.42 -20.47
N ASP A 29 8.56 -12.29 -19.98
CA ASP A 29 7.89 -13.34 -20.77
C ASP A 29 6.37 -13.10 -20.72
N PRO A 30 5.73 -12.81 -21.86
CA PRO A 30 4.28 -12.62 -21.94
C PRO A 30 3.46 -13.85 -21.50
N ASP A 31 3.99 -15.05 -21.69
CA ASP A 31 3.32 -16.31 -21.31
C ASP A 31 3.50 -16.59 -19.80
N TYR A 32 4.53 -16.01 -19.18
CA TYR A 32 4.85 -16.14 -17.75
C TYR A 32 5.11 -14.77 -17.07
N PRO A 33 4.07 -13.92 -16.96
CA PRO A 33 4.23 -12.60 -16.38
C PRO A 33 4.50 -12.66 -14.87
N VAL A 34 5.45 -11.85 -14.41
CA VAL A 34 5.60 -11.58 -12.97
C VAL A 34 4.43 -10.69 -12.52
N ILE A 35 3.71 -11.15 -11.51
CA ILE A 35 2.60 -10.41 -10.88
C ILE A 35 2.90 -10.25 -9.39
N CYS A 36 2.97 -9.00 -8.95
CA CYS A 36 2.93 -8.65 -7.54
C CYS A 36 1.46 -8.67 -7.09
N PHE A 37 1.19 -9.41 -6.02
CA PHE A 37 -0.11 -9.44 -5.37
C PHE A 37 0.04 -8.95 -3.94
N ASP A 38 -0.80 -8.01 -3.54
CA ASP A 38 -0.82 -7.50 -2.18
C ASP A 38 -2.26 -7.37 -1.66
N GLU A 39 -2.43 -7.53 -0.36
CA GLU A 39 -3.69 -7.35 0.34
C GLU A 39 -3.49 -6.44 1.55
N THR A 40 -4.39 -5.47 1.70
CA THR A 40 -4.46 -4.68 2.92
C THR A 40 -5.89 -4.52 3.41
N ARG A 41 -6.05 -4.50 4.74
CA ARG A 41 -7.35 -4.24 5.38
C ARG A 41 -7.52 -2.75 5.57
N LYS A 42 -8.54 -2.18 4.93
CA LYS A 42 -8.91 -0.77 5.09
C LYS A 42 -10.08 -0.63 6.06
N GLU A 43 -9.86 0.06 7.17
CA GLU A 43 -10.96 0.54 8.00
C GLU A 43 -11.74 1.63 7.26
N LEU A 44 -13.06 1.52 7.29
CA LEU A 44 -13.97 2.48 6.69
C LEU A 44 -14.42 3.46 7.76
N HIS A 45 -14.04 4.73 7.63
CA HIS A 45 -14.42 5.79 8.54
C HIS A 45 -15.44 6.71 7.85
N GLY A 46 -16.45 7.14 8.59
CA GLY A 46 -17.39 8.18 8.16
C GLY A 46 -17.43 9.34 9.13
N SER A 47 -17.87 10.52 8.70
CA SER A 47 -18.08 11.64 9.60
C SER A 47 -19.50 11.56 10.20
N PRO A 48 -19.64 11.52 11.54
CA PRO A 48 -20.95 11.46 12.19
C PRO A 48 -21.71 12.80 12.06
N ARG A 49 -21.02 13.89 11.72
CA ARG A 49 -21.57 15.24 11.61
C ARG A 49 -21.22 15.87 10.25
N PRO A 50 -22.11 16.70 9.68
CA PRO A 50 -21.82 17.42 8.45
C PRO A 50 -20.69 18.43 8.65
N ALA A 51 -19.88 18.63 7.60
CA ALA A 51 -18.87 19.66 7.59
C ALA A 51 -19.51 21.06 7.62
N ILE A 52 -18.82 21.99 8.28
CA ILE A 52 -19.20 23.40 8.29
C ILE A 52 -18.54 24.07 7.08
N PRO A 53 -19.31 24.65 6.15
CA PRO A 53 -18.75 25.31 4.97
C PRO A 53 -17.93 26.54 5.36
N SER A 54 -17.05 26.96 4.45
CA SER A 54 -16.30 28.20 4.63
C SER A 54 -17.23 29.42 4.60
N SER A 55 -16.82 30.48 5.28
CA SER A 55 -17.43 31.81 5.21
C SER A 55 -16.34 32.88 5.15
N SER A 56 -16.69 34.14 4.90
CA SER A 56 -15.69 35.22 4.83
C SER A 56 -14.86 35.28 6.12
N GLY A 57 -13.54 35.07 5.99
CA GLY A 57 -12.61 35.04 7.12
C GLY A 57 -12.59 33.72 7.92
N GLN A 58 -13.35 32.69 7.52
CA GLN A 58 -13.35 31.38 8.18
C GLN A 58 -13.23 30.24 7.18
N ALA A 59 -12.21 29.39 7.35
CA ALA A 59 -12.04 28.18 6.55
C ALA A 59 -13.16 27.15 6.83
N ALA A 60 -13.36 26.25 5.87
CA ALA A 60 -14.22 25.09 6.07
C ALA A 60 -13.68 24.23 7.21
N ARG A 61 -14.57 23.65 8.01
CA ARG A 61 -14.22 22.84 9.19
C ARG A 61 -14.93 21.51 9.13
N GLN A 62 -14.20 20.46 9.47
CA GLN A 62 -14.72 19.11 9.64
C GLN A 62 -14.45 18.68 11.08
N ASP A 63 -15.43 18.02 11.69
CA ASP A 63 -15.24 17.43 13.02
C ASP A 63 -14.21 16.30 12.93
N TYR A 64 -13.36 16.18 13.95
CA TYR A 64 -12.37 15.12 14.08
C TYR A 64 -12.99 13.78 14.51
N GLU A 65 -14.20 13.80 15.09
CA GLU A 65 -14.93 12.61 15.43
C GLU A 65 -15.20 11.77 14.17
N TYR A 66 -14.93 10.46 14.24
CA TYR A 66 -15.20 9.54 13.15
C TYR A 66 -16.06 8.37 13.64
N LYS A 67 -16.92 7.87 12.75
CA LYS A 67 -17.72 6.67 12.92
C LYS A 67 -17.04 5.50 12.22
N LYS A 68 -16.86 4.39 12.92
CA LYS A 68 -16.42 3.13 12.32
C LYS A 68 -17.57 2.52 11.51
N ASN A 69 -17.38 2.40 10.20
CA ASN A 69 -18.34 1.82 9.26
C ASN A 69 -17.91 0.42 8.80
N GLY A 70 -17.11 -0.28 9.62
CA GLY A 70 -16.58 -1.60 9.30
C GLY A 70 -15.23 -1.55 8.59
N SER A 71 -14.93 -2.58 7.81
CA SER A 71 -13.67 -2.74 7.08
C SER A 71 -13.88 -3.39 5.73
N ALA A 72 -13.01 -3.07 4.79
CA ALA A 72 -12.92 -3.75 3.49
C ALA A 72 -11.52 -4.35 3.32
N SER A 73 -11.41 -5.45 2.57
CA SER A 73 -10.13 -5.90 2.02
C SER A 73 -9.88 -5.18 0.70
N LEU A 74 -8.71 -4.58 0.57
CA LEU A 74 -8.21 -4.02 -0.69
C LEU A 74 -7.19 -5.02 -1.24
N LEU A 75 -7.42 -5.48 -2.47
CA LEU A 75 -6.54 -6.41 -3.17
C LEU A 75 -5.95 -5.69 -4.37
N LEU A 76 -4.63 -5.81 -4.57
CA LEU A 76 -3.91 -5.21 -5.67
C LEU A 76 -3.14 -6.28 -6.44
N LEU A 77 -3.28 -6.26 -7.77
CA LEU A 77 -2.45 -7.02 -8.69
C LEU A 77 -1.73 -6.03 -9.62
N LEU A 78 -0.41 -6.15 -9.73
CA LEU A 78 0.43 -5.30 -10.56
C LEU A 78 1.45 -6.16 -11.30
N ASN A 79 1.71 -5.85 -12.57
CA ASN A 79 2.86 -6.39 -13.31
C ASN A 79 3.98 -5.34 -13.35
N PRO A 80 5.09 -5.50 -12.62
CA PRO A 80 6.16 -4.51 -12.56
C PRO A 80 7.00 -4.45 -13.85
N SER A 81 7.06 -5.53 -14.61
CA SER A 81 7.93 -5.65 -15.80
C SER A 81 7.32 -5.04 -17.07
N LYS A 82 6.01 -4.77 -17.09
CA LYS A 82 5.34 -4.15 -18.24
C LYS A 82 5.78 -2.70 -18.50
N GLU A 83 6.32 -1.98 -17.51
CA GLU A 83 6.76 -0.59 -17.69
C GLU A 83 8.12 -0.47 -18.42
N HIS A 84 8.93 -1.53 -18.44
CA HIS A 84 10.27 -1.53 -19.05
C HIS A 84 10.28 -1.99 -20.52
N ALA A 85 9.13 -2.35 -21.08
CA ALA A 85 8.99 -2.89 -22.43
C ALA A 85 8.46 -1.86 -23.45
N GLY A 86 8.45 -0.57 -23.10
CA GLY A 86 8.02 0.56 -23.94
C GLY A 86 9.17 1.40 -24.45
#